data_AF-A0A961S156-F1
#
_entry.id   AF-A0A961S156-F1
#
_cell.length_a   1.000
_cell.length_b   1.000
_cell.length_c   1.000
_cell.angle_alpha   90.00
_cell.angle_beta   90.00
_cell.angle_gamma   90.00
#
_symmetry.space_group_name_H-M   'P 1'
#
loop_
_entity.id
_entity.type
_entity.pdbx_description
1 polymer ?
#
loop_
_entity_poly.entity_id
_entity_poly.type
_entity_poly.pdbx_seq_one_letter_code
_entity_poly.pdbx_strand_id
1 'polypeptide(L)' 'MLRGYVWLYVFILFGPLLLIVLFSFHSSPAQTFPMQGLSLIWYRKFFDNHVLVESLKNSLIVATCSASLTTVL' A
#
# COMPACT_ATOMS: atom_id res chain seq x y z
N MET A 1 -6.08 14.60 -28.13
CA MET A 1 -6.71 15.30 -26.99
C MET A 1 -7.18 14.32 -25.91
N LEU A 2 -8.04 13.33 -26.21
CA LEU A 2 -8.56 12.35 -25.23
C LEU A 2 -7.45 11.60 -24.44
N ARG A 3 -6.37 11.18 -25.11
CA ARG A 3 -5.28 10.42 -24.48
C ARG A 3 -4.57 11.21 -23.36
N GLY A 4 -4.37 12.52 -23.56
CA GLY A 4 -3.76 13.39 -22.53
C GLY A 4 -4.68 13.59 -21.32
N TYR A 5 -5.99 13.73 -21.57
CA TYR A 5 -7.00 13.82 -20.52
C TYR A 5 -7.04 12.54 -19.66
N VAL A 6 -7.00 11.36 -20.29
CA VAL A 6 -6.97 10.08 -19.57
C VAL A 6 -5.73 9.96 -18.69
N TRP A 7 -4.54 10.32 -19.20
CA TRP A 7 -3.30 10.30 -18.41
C TRP A 7 -3.35 11.26 -17.22
N LEU A 8 -3.87 12.47 -17.41
CA LEU A 8 -4.01 13.44 -16.32
C LEU A 8 -4.99 12.94 -15.25
N TYR A 9 -6.12 12.35 -15.68
CA TYR A 9 -7.12 11.77 -14.78
C TYR A 9 -6.52 10.63 -13.94
N VAL A 10 -5.83 9.69 -14.58
CA VAL A 10 -5.12 8.59 -13.89
C VAL A 10 -4.07 9.14 -12.93
N PHE A 11 -3.28 10.14 -13.36
CA PHE A 11 -2.26 10.74 -12.50
C PHE A 11 -2.86 11.39 -11.25
N ILE A 12 -3.99 12.08 -11.36
CA ILE A 12 -4.65 12.67 -10.20
C ILE A 12 -5.21 11.59 -9.26
N LEU A 13 -5.79 10.52 -9.83
CA LEU A 13 -6.42 9.45 -9.05
C LEU A 13 -5.38 8.58 -8.32
N PHE A 14 -4.27 8.25 -8.98
CA PHE A 14 -3.20 7.39 -8.44
C PHE A 14 -1.99 8.16 -7.89
N GLY A 15 -1.89 9.47 -8.12
CA GLY A 15 -0.80 10.32 -7.62
C GLY A 15 -0.59 10.22 -6.10
N PRO A 16 -1.66 10.25 -5.27
CA PRO A 16 -1.51 10.04 -3.83
C PRO A 16 -0.96 8.66 -3.47
N LEU A 17 -1.33 7.61 -4.21
CA LEU A 17 -0.75 6.26 -4.02
C LEU A 17 0.75 6.23 -4.31
N LEU A 18 1.21 6.94 -5.34
CA LEU A 18 2.64 7.04 -5.64
C LEU A 18 3.41 7.68 -4.49
N LEU A 19 2.85 8.70 -3.83
CA LEU A 19 3.46 9.31 -2.65
C LEU A 19 3.53 8.32 -1.49
N ILE A 20 2.46 7.56 -1.23
CA ILE A 20 2.45 6.52 -0.18
C ILE A 20 3.55 5.48 -0.44
N VAL A 21 3.68 5.02 -1.69
CA VAL A 21 4.73 4.08 -2.08
C VAL A 21 6.12 4.70 -1.89
N LEU A 22 6.32 5.94 -2.35
CA LEU A 22 7.59 6.66 -2.18
C LEU A 22 7.98 6.81 -0.70
N PHE A 23 7.02 7.20 0.14
CA PHE A 23 7.22 7.33 1.59
C PHE A 23 7.40 5.99 2.30
N SER A 24 6.87 4.88 1.75
CA SER A 24 7.09 3.54 2.29
C SER A 24 8.56 3.12 2.26
N PHE A 25 9.34 3.66 1.32
CA PHE A 25 10.78 3.46 1.23
C PHE A 25 11.60 4.43 2.09
N HIS A 26 10.97 5.25 2.94
CA HIS A 26 11.69 6.23 3.75
C HIS A 26 12.32 5.59 4.99
N SER A 27 13.59 5.90 5.27
CA SER A 27 14.35 5.29 6.38
C SER A 27 13.93 5.75 7.79
N SER A 28 13.27 6.91 7.91
CA SER A 28 12.92 7.51 9.21
C SER A 28 11.41 7.43 9.48
N PRO A 29 10.98 7.30 10.75
CA PRO A 29 9.58 7.50 11.12
C PRO A 29 9.16 8.98 11.04
N ALA A 30 10.13 9.89 11.15
CA ALA A 30 9.89 11.32 11.04
C ALA A 30 9.76 11.69 9.56
N GLN A 31 8.70 12.45 9.21
CA GLN A 31 8.50 13.01 7.87
C GLN A 31 9.45 14.19 7.62
N THR A 32 10.76 13.97 7.78
CA THR A 32 11.78 14.98 7.56
C THR A 32 12.29 14.90 6.12
N PHE A 33 12.11 15.99 5.39
CA PHE A 33 12.79 16.24 4.12
C PHE A 33 14.20 16.76 4.42
N PRO A 34 15.29 16.30 3.77
CA PRO A 34 15.40 15.35 2.65
C PRO A 34 15.41 13.88 3.07
N MET A 35 14.89 12.99 2.21
CA MET A 35 14.97 11.54 2.41
C MET A 35 16.43 11.09 2.44
N GLN A 36 16.88 10.59 3.61
CA GLN A 36 18.28 10.20 3.82
C GLN A 36 18.67 8.90 3.09
N GLY A 37 17.74 8.26 2.38
CA GLY A 37 17.98 7.08 1.55
C GLY A 37 16.71 6.25 1.32
N LEU A 38 16.76 5.33 0.35
CA LEU A 38 15.76 4.28 0.19
C LEU A 38 16.00 3.17 1.21
N SER A 39 14.95 2.72 1.89
CA SER A 39 15.01 1.73 2.96
C SER A 39 13.82 0.79 2.95
N LEU A 40 14.06 -0.47 3.31
CA LEU A 40 13.06 -1.53 3.45
C LEU A 40 12.80 -1.90 4.92
N ILE A 41 13.28 -1.07 5.87
CA ILE A 41 13.19 -1.36 7.31
C ILE A 41 11.74 -1.57 7.75
N TRP A 42 10.79 -0.80 7.21
CA TRP A 42 9.37 -0.90 7.56
C TRP A 42 8.73 -2.20 7.08
N TYR A 43 9.11 -2.67 5.89
CA TYR A 43 8.67 -3.99 5.40
C TYR A 43 9.20 -5.10 6.32
N ARG A 44 10.47 -5.04 6.73
CA ARG A 44 11.03 -6.01 7.68
C ARG A 44 10.29 -5.96 9.03
N LYS A 45 10.08 -4.77 9.60
CA LYS A 45 9.33 -4.60 10.85
C LYS A 45 7.89 -5.12 10.76
N PHE A 46 7.24 -4.96 9.60
CA PHE A 46 5.89 -5.49 9.37
C PHE A 46 5.89 -7.02 9.48
N PHE A 47 6.83 -7.70 8.83
CA PHE A 47 6.92 -9.16 8.88
C PHE A 47 7.42 -9.71 10.22
N ASP A 48 8.27 -8.97 10.94
CA ASP A 48 8.72 -9.36 12.29
C ASP A 48 7.59 -9.21 13.35
N ASN A 49 6.56 -8.39 13.07
CA ASN A 49 5.44 -8.21 13.97
C ASN A 49 4.35 -9.26 13.73
N HIS A 50 4.36 -10.29 14.59
CA HIS A 50 3.39 -11.38 14.55
C HIS A 50 1.91 -10.92 14.55
N VAL A 51 1.56 -9.87 15.30
CA VAL A 51 0.19 -9.34 15.35
C VAL A 51 -0.23 -8.75 14.00
N LEU A 52 0.67 -8.01 13.33
CA LEU A 52 0.40 -7.46 12.00
C LEU A 52 0.24 -8.57 10.97
N VAL A 53 1.11 -9.58 11.00
CA VAL A 53 1.02 -10.72 10.07
C VAL A 53 -0.24 -11.55 10.31
N GLU A 54 -0.63 -11.77 11.56
CA GLU A 54 -1.84 -12.51 11.92
C GLU A 54 -3.11 -11.74 11.49
N SER A 55 -3.16 -10.43 11.73
CA SER A 55 -4.29 -9.60 11.28
C SER A 55 -4.42 -9.54 9.75
N LEU A 56 -3.30 -9.53 9.01
CA LEU A 56 -3.28 -9.68 7.55
C LEU A 56 -3.89 -11.02 7.14
N LYS A 57 -3.48 -12.13 7.76
CA LYS A 57 -4.01 -13.48 7.46
C LYS A 57 -5.51 -13.54 7.72
N ASN A 58 -5.96 -13.04 8.86
CA ASN A 58 -7.39 -13.02 9.19
C ASN A 58 -8.19 -12.22 8.16
N SER A 59 -7.70 -11.05 7.77
CA SER A 59 -8.34 -10.23 6.74
C SER A 59 -8.42 -10.95 5.39
N LEU A 60 -7.37 -11.66 5.00
CA LEU A 60 -7.31 -12.41 3.75
C LEU A 60 -8.29 -13.59 3.75
N ILE A 61 -8.40 -14.32 4.87
CA ILE A 61 -9.38 -15.41 5.04
C ILE A 61 -10.80 -14.84 4.94
N VAL A 62 -11.11 -13.79 5.68
CA VAL A 62 -12.44 -13.17 5.68
C VAL A 62 -12.81 -12.64 4.28
N ALA A 63 -11.88 -11.93 3.63
CA ALA A 63 -12.11 -11.40 2.28
C ALA A 63 -12.37 -12.52 1.26
N THR A 64 -11.59 -13.61 1.32
CA THR A 64 -11.74 -14.74 0.39
C THR A 64 -13.05 -15.50 0.63
N CYS A 65 -13.38 -15.79 1.89
CA CYS A 65 -14.64 -16.43 2.26
C CYS A 65 -15.85 -15.57 1.87
N SER A 66 -15.78 -14.25 2.11
CA SER A 66 -16.84 -13.33 1.71
C SER A 66 -17.00 -13.30 0.21
N ALA A 67 -15.90 -13.13 -0.54
CA ALA A 67 -15.94 -13.07 -2.00
C ALA A 67 -16.47 -14.37 -2.62
N SER A 68 -16.05 -15.54 -2.11
CA SER A 68 -16.52 -16.83 -2.62
C SER A 68 -18.00 -17.07 -2.33
N LEU A 69 -18.45 -16.82 -1.09
CA LEU A 69 -19.86 -16.96 -0.72
C LEU A 69 -20.74 -16.01 -1.54
N THR A 70 -20.34 -14.74 -1.68
CA THR A 70 -21.07 -13.76 -2.52
C THR A 70 -21.09 -14.13 -4.00
N THR A 71 -20.08 -14.86 -4.49
CA THR A 71 -20.05 -15.30 -5.90
C THR A 71 -20.95 -16.52 -6.13
N VAL A 72 -21.14 -17.36 -5.11
CA VAL A 72 -21.91 -18.61 -5.20
C VAL A 72 -23.40 -18.40 -4.90
N LEU A 73 -23.73 -17.50 -3.97
CA LEU A 73 -25.10 -17.09 -3.62
C LEU A 73 -25.64 -16.07 -4.63
#